data_AF-A0A2V8NFC5-F1
#
_entry.id   AF-A0A2V8NFC5-F1
#
_cell.length_a   1.000
_cell.length_b   1.000
_cell.length_c   1.000
_cell.angle_alpha   90.00
_cell.angle_beta   90.00
_cell.angle_gamma   90.00
#
_symmetry.space_group_name_H-M   'P 1'
#
loop_
_entity.id
_entity.type
_entity.pdbx_description
1 polymer ?
#
loop_
_entity_poly.entity_id
_entity_poly.type
_entity_poly.pdbx_seq_one_letter_code
_entity_poly.pdbx_strand_id
1 'polypeptide(L)'
;NFQDTHGEYPDIVRSVAAQERVALIDMHRKSEKVIKQYGPEDSRKLFLQLKAGENLNYPKGVEDNTHFSPLGAEIMASLAVEGIREQKLGVAKFLKKNAK
;
A
#
# COMPACT_ATOMS: atom_id res chain seq x y z
N ASN A 1 -7.84 -0.18 -16.70
CA ASN A 1 -7.29 1.16 -16.39
C ASN A 1 -7.36 1.40 -14.89
N PHE A 2 -6.36 2.05 -14.30
CA PHE A 2 -6.39 2.43 -12.88
C PHE A 2 -7.48 3.47 -12.64
N GLN A 3 -8.25 3.30 -11.56
CA GLN A 3 -9.26 4.25 -11.11
C GLN A 3 -8.96 4.61 -9.66
N ASP A 4 -8.83 5.91 -9.39
CA ASP A 4 -8.76 6.41 -8.03
C ASP A 4 -10.17 6.46 -7.43
N THR A 5 -10.36 5.74 -6.32
CA THR A 5 -11.63 5.64 -5.59
C THR A 5 -11.67 6.47 -4.31
N HIS A 6 -10.60 7.20 -3.97
CA HIS A 6 -10.50 7.93 -2.70
C HIS A 6 -11.04 9.36 -2.76
N GLY A 7 -11.35 9.88 -3.96
CA GLY A 7 -11.87 11.23 -4.16
C GLY A 7 -10.94 12.30 -3.58
N GLU A 8 -11.49 13.25 -2.81
CA GLU A 8 -10.74 14.37 -2.23
C GLU A 8 -9.90 13.98 -1.01
N TYR A 9 -10.12 12.79 -0.44
CA TYR A 9 -9.51 12.38 0.82
C TYR A 9 -7.97 12.47 0.84
N PRO A 10 -7.23 12.02 -0.20
CA PRO A 10 -5.77 12.11 -0.22
C PRO A 10 -5.26 13.56 -0.18
N ASP A 11 -5.97 14.49 -0.82
CA ASP A 11 -5.59 15.91 -0.83
C ASP A 11 -5.88 16.59 0.52
N ILE A 12 -6.98 16.22 1.19
CA ILE A 12 -7.25 16.65 2.56
C ILE A 12 -6.14 16.18 3.51
N VAL A 13 -5.72 14.91 3.42
CA VAL A 13 -4.62 14.37 4.25
C VAL A 13 -3.32 15.14 4.02
N ARG A 14 -2.99 15.46 2.76
CA ARG A 14 -1.82 16.29 2.43
C ARG A 14 -1.93 17.69 3.01
N SER A 15 -3.10 18.32 2.93
CA SER A 15 -3.36 19.65 3.47
C SER A 15 -3.18 19.68 4.99
N VAL A 16 -3.78 18.72 5.70
CA VAL A 16 -3.66 18.61 7.17
C VAL A 16 -2.21 18.44 7.59
N ALA A 17 -1.44 17.58 6.92
CA ALA A 17 -0.02 17.40 7.26
C ALA A 17 0.79 18.70 7.09
N ALA A 18 0.50 19.47 6.03
CA ALA A 18 1.13 20.76 5.81
C ALA A 18 0.73 21.81 6.85
N GLN A 19 -0.56 21.88 7.22
CA GLN A 19 -1.10 22.80 8.23
C GLN A 19 -0.49 22.52 9.61
N GLU A 20 -0.46 21.26 10.02
CA GLU A 20 0.07 20.82 11.31
C GLU A 20 1.61 20.75 11.33
N ARG A 21 2.26 20.99 10.18
CA ARG A 21 3.74 20.91 10.00
C ARG A 21 4.30 19.57 10.45
N VAL A 22 3.59 18.49 10.16
CA VAL A 22 3.99 17.11 10.46
C VAL A 22 4.47 16.39 9.20
N ALA A 23 5.31 15.38 9.38
CA ALA A 23 5.75 14.53 8.30
C ALA A 23 4.58 13.77 7.65
N LEU A 24 4.62 13.61 6.33
CA LEU A 24 3.62 12.86 5.56
C LEU A 24 4.30 11.80 4.70
N ILE A 25 4.10 10.53 5.02
CA ILE A 25 4.41 9.44 4.10
C ILE A 25 3.19 9.27 3.16
N ASP A 26 3.27 9.81 1.94
CA ASP A 26 2.18 9.79 0.96
C ASP A 26 2.02 8.39 0.33
N MET A 27 1.44 7.49 1.12
CA MET A 27 1.18 6.11 0.71
C MET A 27 0.22 6.02 -0.47
N HIS A 28 -0.66 7.01 -0.64
CA HIS A 28 -1.56 7.06 -1.78
C HIS A 28 -0.78 7.16 -3.09
N ARG A 29 0.09 8.17 -3.25
CA ARG A 29 0.91 8.32 -4.47
C ARG A 29 1.91 7.18 -4.66
N LYS A 30 2.53 6.71 -3.56
CA LYS A 30 3.52 5.62 -3.62
C LYS A 30 2.87 4.31 -4.09
N SER A 31 1.74 3.93 -3.51
CA SER A 31 1.03 2.70 -3.89
C SER A 31 0.41 2.79 -5.29
N GLU A 32 -0.16 3.95 -5.66
CA GLU A 32 -0.67 4.21 -7.01
C GLU A 32 0.41 3.96 -8.07
N LYS A 33 1.63 4.47 -7.85
CA LYS A 33 2.76 4.25 -8.78
C LYS A 33 3.05 2.76 -8.96
N VAL A 34 3.10 1.99 -7.88
CA VAL A 34 3.34 0.54 -7.94
C VAL A 34 2.21 -0.18 -8.66
N ILE A 35 0.95 0.10 -8.29
CA ILE A 35 -0.21 -0.55 -8.91
C ILE A 35 -0.25 -0.27 -10.42
N LYS A 36 0.03 0.98 -10.83
CA LYS A 36 0.14 1.36 -12.24
C LYS A 36 1.28 0.66 -12.97
N GLN A 37 2.41 0.43 -12.30
CA GLN A 37 3.55 -0.30 -12.87
C GLN A 37 3.24 -1.78 -13.12
N TYR A 38 2.47 -2.42 -12.23
CA TYR A 38 1.98 -3.78 -12.46
C TYR A 38 0.93 -3.83 -13.58
N GLY A 39 0.11 -2.79 -13.71
CA GLY A 39 -0.97 -2.76 -14.69
C GLY A 39 -2.17 -3.63 -14.29
N PRO A 40 -3.24 -3.64 -15.11
CA PRO A 40 -4.55 -4.16 -14.70
C PRO A 40 -4.53 -5.63 -14.28
N GLU A 41 -3.87 -6.50 -15.04
CA GLU A 41 -3.88 -7.95 -14.78
C GLU A 41 -2.92 -8.32 -13.64
N ASP A 42 -1.66 -7.92 -13.73
CA ASP A 42 -0.66 -8.32 -12.74
C ASP A 42 -0.88 -7.67 -11.37
N SER A 43 -1.51 -6.49 -11.31
CA SER A 43 -1.80 -5.82 -10.03
C SER A 43 -2.72 -6.66 -9.14
N ARG A 44 -3.52 -7.56 -9.71
CA ARG A 44 -4.36 -8.50 -8.94
C ARG A 44 -3.54 -9.36 -7.99
N LYS A 45 -2.28 -9.68 -8.32
CA LYS A 45 -1.38 -10.44 -7.42
C LYS A 45 -1.07 -9.71 -6.12
N LEU A 46 -1.23 -8.38 -6.10
CA LEU A 46 -1.04 -7.56 -4.91
C LEU A 46 -2.24 -7.63 -3.96
N PHE A 47 -3.39 -8.11 -4.43
CA PHE A 47 -4.61 -8.15 -3.64
C PHE A 47 -5.07 -9.58 -3.33
N LEU A 48 -6.08 -9.72 -2.48
CA LEU A 48 -6.60 -10.98 -2.03
C LEU A 48 -7.40 -11.64 -3.17
N GLN A 49 -6.74 -12.59 -3.84
CA GLN A 49 -7.29 -13.35 -4.95
C GLN A 49 -7.20 -14.83 -4.58
N LEU A 50 -8.33 -15.45 -4.25
CA LEU A 50 -8.40 -16.84 -3.84
C LEU A 50 -9.38 -17.61 -4.72
N LYS A 51 -8.99 -18.81 -5.15
CA LYS A 51 -9.89 -19.76 -5.79
C LYS A 51 -10.69 -20.53 -4.74
N ALA A 52 -11.79 -21.14 -5.18
CA ALA A 52 -12.57 -22.04 -4.33
C ALA A 52 -11.68 -23.16 -3.75
N GLY A 53 -11.80 -23.37 -2.43
CA GLY A 53 -11.03 -24.37 -1.70
C GLY A 53 -9.62 -23.96 -1.25
N GLU A 54 -9.11 -22.78 -1.62
CA GLU A 54 -7.74 -22.36 -1.21
C GLU A 54 -7.66 -21.87 0.25
N ASN A 55 -8.78 -21.44 0.83
CA ASN A 55 -8.82 -20.96 2.20
C ASN A 55 -10.14 -21.34 2.88
N LEU A 56 -10.07 -21.84 4.12
CA LEU A 56 -11.24 -22.25 4.90
C LEU A 56 -12.21 -21.09 5.18
N ASN A 57 -11.70 -19.86 5.28
CA ASN A 57 -12.52 -18.67 5.48
C ASN A 57 -13.22 -18.21 4.18
N TYR A 58 -12.73 -18.65 3.02
CA TYR A 58 -13.27 -18.33 1.69
C TYR A 58 -13.50 -19.61 0.88
N PRO A 59 -14.44 -20.49 1.29
CA PRO A 59 -14.62 -21.80 0.67
C PRO A 59 -15.00 -21.70 -0.82
N LYS A 60 -15.66 -20.60 -1.23
CA LYS A 60 -16.02 -20.32 -2.64
C LYS A 60 -14.96 -19.52 -3.40
N GLY A 61 -13.83 -19.18 -2.76
CA GLY A 61 -12.87 -18.20 -3.27
C GLY A 61 -13.34 -16.77 -3.04
N VAL A 62 -12.48 -15.81 -3.41
CA VAL A 62 -12.77 -14.37 -3.38
C VAL A 62 -11.90 -13.65 -4.41
N GLU A 63 -12.50 -12.67 -5.10
CA GLU A 63 -11.78 -11.67 -5.88
C GLU A 63 -11.95 -10.32 -5.21
N ASP A 64 -10.96 -9.92 -4.43
CA ASP A 64 -10.99 -8.72 -3.61
C ASP A 64 -9.84 -7.81 -4.03
N ASN A 65 -10.17 -6.60 -4.51
CA ASN A 65 -9.22 -5.59 -4.98
C ASN A 65 -8.96 -4.51 -3.93
N THR A 66 -9.31 -4.75 -2.67
CA THR A 66 -9.14 -3.83 -1.53
C THR A 66 -8.14 -4.39 -0.53
N HIS A 67 -8.27 -5.66 -0.14
CA HIS A 67 -7.37 -6.27 0.83
C HIS A 67 -6.12 -6.82 0.14
N PHE A 68 -4.94 -6.58 0.71
CA PHE A 68 -3.68 -7.04 0.11
C PHE A 68 -3.43 -8.55 0.32
N SER A 69 -2.79 -9.18 -0.66
CA SER A 69 -2.13 -10.48 -0.49
C SER A 69 -0.87 -10.32 0.39
N PRO A 70 -0.21 -11.41 0.83
CA PRO A 70 1.09 -11.32 1.49
C PRO A 70 2.12 -10.51 0.68
N LEU A 71 2.18 -10.72 -0.64
CA LEU A 71 3.05 -9.96 -1.55
C LEU A 71 2.69 -8.47 -1.55
N GLY A 72 1.41 -8.14 -1.69
CA GLY A 72 0.98 -6.75 -1.67
C GLY A 72 1.29 -6.06 -0.34
N ALA A 73 1.03 -6.74 0.78
CA ALA A 73 1.31 -6.23 2.11
C ALA A 73 2.81 -5.95 2.32
N GLU A 74 3.69 -6.85 1.85
CA GLU A 74 5.14 -6.67 1.90
C GLU A 74 5.61 -5.46 1.07
N ILE A 75 5.06 -5.29 -0.13
CA ILE A 75 5.38 -4.14 -0.98
C ILE A 75 4.90 -2.83 -0.34
N MET A 76 3.67 -2.78 0.19
CA MET A 76 3.16 -1.58 0.86
C MET A 76 3.95 -1.25 2.14
N ALA A 77 4.35 -2.26 2.91
CA ALA A 77 5.23 -2.07 4.06
C ALA A 77 6.61 -1.52 3.64
N SER A 78 7.15 -2.01 2.53
CA SER A 78 8.43 -1.53 1.97
C SER A 78 8.36 -0.06 1.54
N LEU A 79 7.25 0.36 0.92
CA LEU A 79 7.01 1.77 0.56
C LEU A 79 6.90 2.68 1.79
N ALA A 80 6.29 2.19 2.88
CA ALA A 80 6.24 2.93 4.14
C ALA A 80 7.64 3.10 4.75
N VAL A 81 8.45 2.03 4.76
CA VAL A 81 9.85 2.07 5.21
C VAL A 81 10.71 3.01 4.36
N GLU A 82 10.52 2.99 3.03
CA GLU A 82 11.16 3.93 2.12
C GLU A 82 10.80 5.37 2.50
N GLY A 83 9.50 5.68 2.69
CA GLY A 83 9.05 7.01 3.08
C GLY A 83 9.62 7.49 4.43
N ILE A 84 9.72 6.60 5.41
CA ILE A 84 10.39 6.87 6.70
C ILE A 84 11.85 7.32 6.47
N ARG A 85 12.56 6.63 5.58
CA ARG A 85 13.97 6.90 5.27
C ARG A 85 14.14 8.20 4.48
N GLU A 86 13.34 8.41 3.44
CA GLU A 86 13.35 9.62 2.60
C GLU A 86 13.17 10.89 3.43
N GLN A 87 12.26 10.85 4.40
CA GLN A 87 11.97 11.98 5.28
C GLN A 87 12.88 12.06 6.51
N LYS A 88 13.84 11.14 6.64
CA LYS A 88 14.79 11.09 7.77
C LYS A 88 14.07 11.12 9.13
N LEU A 89 12.94 10.42 9.24
CA LEU A 89 12.14 10.43 10.46
C LEU A 89 12.90 9.79 11.62
N GLY A 90 12.72 10.29 12.84
CA GLY A 90 13.41 9.76 14.02
C GLY A 90 13.14 8.28 14.28
N VAL A 91 12.00 7.75 13.82
CA VAL A 91 11.65 6.32 13.91
C VAL A 91 12.53 5.43 13.01
N ALA A 92 13.23 6.00 12.03
CA ALA A 92 14.14 5.25 11.15
C ALA A 92 15.24 4.51 11.94
N LYS A 93 15.61 5.00 13.13
CA LYS A 93 16.60 4.35 14.01
C LYS A 93 16.15 2.98 14.54
N PHE A 94 14.85 2.69 14.51
CA PHE A 94 14.28 1.41 14.94
C PHE A 94 14.08 0.42 13.79
N LEU A 95 14.31 0.83 12.55
CA LEU A 95 14.25 -0.08 11.41
C LEU A 95 15.38 -1.11 11.51
N LYS A 96 15.05 -2.39 11.31
CA LYS A 96 16.06 -3.43 11.19
C LYS A 96 16.93 -3.14 9.96
N LYS A 97 18.25 -3.25 10.11
CA LYS A 97 19.21 -2.98 9.02
C LYS A 97 19.01 -3.95 7.84
N ASN A 98 18.58 -5.17 8.13
CA ASN A 98 18.26 -6.22 7.16
C ASN A 98 16.94 -6.89 7.57
N ALA A 99 15.82 -6.51 6.94
CA ALA A 99 14.68 -7.41 6.86
C ALA A 99 15.04 -8.44 5.79
N LYS A 100 15.08 -9.72 6.17
CA LYS A 100 15.29 -10.82 5.22
C LYS A 100 14.12 -10.89 4.26
#